data_AF-A0A8E0S410-F1
#
_entry.id   AF-A0A8E0S410-F1
#
_cell.length_a   1.000
_cell.length_b   1.000
_cell.length_c   1.000
_cell.angle_alpha   90.00
_cell.angle_beta   90.00
_cell.angle_gamma   90.00
#
_symmetry.space_group_name_H-M   'P 1'
#
loop_
_entity.id
_entity.type
_entity.pdbx_description
1 polymer ?
#
loop_
_entity_poly.entity_id
_entity_poly.type
_entity_poly.pdbx_seq_one_letter_code
_entity_poly.pdbx_strand_id
1 'polypeptide(L)'
;MLLREDEAYRDRASQRSRTAQNTLAMESAESAHVDHVLAQRDEHRKQLSRELISKEAAQREAFAKLFSEQDSKAQRLRREIGLIEKELCLLTVAEQNGRNERTENNQRMLKERRKELLELLIQLSRDQEKRQSELQQRLVEMEERKKQDQLDYWLIQYQRVLDNKPPELATEVDEEVFHLLKVTDALDYLPNFAYHRVTASQLSYLTDEDLKRVCGLLFHCSFLRSHSCICHLTDRRIPRARLACDFFVLLI
;
A
#
# COMPACT_ATOMS: atom_id res chain seq x y z
N MET A 1 -35.22 -5.78 163.76
CA MET A 1 -35.55 -4.94 162.59
C MET A 1 -34.46 -5.02 161.52
N LEU A 2 -33.17 -5.02 161.88
CA LEU A 2 -32.02 -5.13 160.96
C LEU A 2 -31.88 -6.47 160.19
N LEU A 3 -32.24 -7.61 160.80
CA LEU A 3 -32.14 -8.93 160.14
C LEU A 3 -33.10 -9.12 158.96
N ARG A 4 -34.24 -8.39 158.95
CA ARG A 4 -35.27 -8.49 157.91
C ARG A 4 -34.91 -7.69 156.65
N GLU A 5 -34.07 -6.66 156.82
CA GLU A 5 -33.52 -5.86 155.72
C GLU A 5 -32.41 -6.65 155.02
N ASP A 6 -31.53 -7.32 155.76
CA ASP A 6 -30.47 -8.18 155.20
C ASP A 6 -30.99 -9.33 154.33
N GLU A 7 -32.11 -9.96 154.72
CA GLU A 7 -32.77 -10.99 153.91
C GLU A 7 -33.33 -10.41 152.60
N ALA A 8 -34.00 -9.26 152.65
CA ALA A 8 -34.51 -8.57 151.46
C ALA A 8 -33.39 -8.08 150.52
N TYR A 9 -32.22 -7.69 151.06
CA TYR A 9 -31.04 -7.32 150.28
C TYR A 9 -30.41 -8.55 149.60
N ARG A 10 -30.30 -9.69 150.29
CA ARG A 10 -29.82 -10.95 149.71
C ARG A 10 -30.73 -11.47 148.61
N ASP A 11 -32.04 -11.39 148.80
CA ASP A 11 -33.02 -11.82 147.80
C ASP A 11 -32.94 -10.94 146.54
N ARG A 12 -32.85 -9.61 146.68
CA ARG A 12 -32.66 -8.69 145.55
C ARG A 12 -31.31 -8.91 144.84
N ALA A 13 -30.24 -9.18 145.58
CA ALA A 13 -28.94 -9.50 145.00
C ALA A 13 -28.96 -10.83 144.23
N SER A 14 -29.65 -11.85 144.77
CA SER A 14 -29.82 -13.15 144.11
C SER A 14 -30.70 -13.06 142.86
N GLN A 15 -31.78 -12.26 142.89
CA GLN A 15 -32.61 -11.99 141.72
C GLN A 15 -31.85 -11.22 140.65
N ARG A 16 -31.07 -10.19 141.01
CA ARG A 16 -30.21 -9.47 140.06
C ARG A 16 -29.15 -10.39 139.44
N SER A 17 -28.53 -11.25 140.24
CA SER A 17 -27.54 -12.22 139.76
C SER A 17 -28.18 -13.25 138.82
N ARG A 18 -29.38 -13.76 139.14
CA ARG A 18 -30.15 -14.67 138.29
C ARG A 18 -30.60 -14.00 136.98
N THR A 19 -31.10 -12.76 137.03
CA THR A 19 -31.48 -12.05 135.81
C THR A 19 -30.25 -11.77 134.95
N ALA A 20 -29.12 -11.38 135.54
CA ALA A 20 -27.87 -11.16 134.82
C ALA A 20 -27.32 -12.46 134.19
N GLN A 21 -27.38 -13.59 134.90
CA GLN A 21 -27.01 -14.90 134.34
C GLN A 21 -27.96 -15.32 133.22
N ASN A 22 -29.25 -15.08 133.36
CA ASN A 22 -30.22 -15.40 132.31
C ASN A 22 -30.04 -14.50 131.08
N THR A 23 -29.77 -13.20 131.25
CA THR A 23 -29.48 -12.31 130.11
C THR A 23 -28.19 -12.70 129.43
N LEU A 24 -27.12 -13.01 130.17
CA LEU A 24 -25.84 -13.48 129.60
C LEU A 24 -25.99 -14.83 128.89
N ALA A 25 -26.77 -15.76 129.44
CA ALA A 25 -27.05 -17.04 128.79
C ALA A 25 -27.88 -16.86 127.51
N MET A 26 -28.83 -15.92 127.51
CA MET A 26 -29.63 -15.58 126.34
C MET A 26 -28.78 -14.90 125.26
N GLU A 27 -27.94 -13.93 125.62
CA GLU A 27 -26.98 -13.28 124.72
C GLU A 27 -25.96 -14.28 124.15
N SER A 28 -25.48 -15.23 124.96
CA SER A 28 -24.59 -16.28 124.49
C SER A 28 -25.30 -17.25 123.53
N ALA A 29 -26.56 -17.58 123.77
CA ALA A 29 -27.34 -18.43 122.88
C ALA A 29 -27.70 -17.71 121.56
N GLU A 30 -28.02 -16.42 121.63
CA GLU A 30 -28.28 -15.57 120.47
C GLU A 30 -27.01 -15.37 119.63
N SER A 31 -25.86 -15.14 120.26
CA SER A 31 -24.56 -15.11 119.58
C SER A 31 -24.26 -16.44 118.86
N ALA A 32 -24.47 -17.58 119.54
CA ALA A 32 -24.24 -18.89 118.94
C ALA A 32 -25.20 -19.17 117.76
N HIS A 33 -26.44 -18.67 117.83
CA HIS A 33 -27.39 -18.78 116.72
C HIS A 33 -26.97 -17.93 115.52
N VAL A 34 -26.52 -16.70 115.75
CA VAL A 34 -25.98 -15.82 114.70
C VAL A 34 -24.75 -16.46 114.05
N ASP A 35 -23.82 -16.98 114.84
CA ASP A 35 -22.62 -17.67 114.33
C ASP A 35 -22.98 -18.89 113.48
N HIS A 36 -24.01 -19.65 113.88
CA HIS A 36 -24.50 -20.79 113.10
C HIS A 36 -25.07 -20.37 111.74
N VAL A 37 -25.89 -19.32 111.70
CA VAL A 37 -26.47 -18.80 110.44
C VAL A 37 -25.39 -18.25 109.52
N LEU A 38 -24.39 -17.53 110.08
CA LEU A 38 -23.25 -17.03 109.32
C LEU A 38 -22.41 -18.18 108.75
N ALA A 39 -22.14 -19.22 109.54
CA ALA A 39 -21.41 -20.40 109.08
C ALA A 39 -22.14 -21.15 107.95
N GLN A 40 -23.47 -21.31 108.06
CA GLN A 40 -24.28 -21.91 107.00
C GLN A 40 -24.24 -21.07 105.71
N ARG A 41 -24.38 -19.74 105.82
CA ARG A 41 -24.29 -18.82 104.68
C ARG A 41 -22.92 -18.86 104.03
N ASP A 42 -21.86 -18.95 104.83
CA ASP A 42 -20.49 -19.05 104.33
C ASP A 42 -20.24 -20.36 103.61
N GLU A 43 -20.75 -21.49 104.11
CA GLU A 43 -20.64 -22.77 103.40
C GLU A 43 -21.44 -22.75 102.10
N HIS A 44 -22.67 -22.23 102.12
CA HIS A 44 -23.46 -22.07 100.90
C HIS A 44 -22.75 -21.16 99.87
N ARG A 45 -22.14 -20.06 100.30
CA ARG A 45 -21.34 -19.17 99.44
C ARG A 45 -20.11 -19.89 98.87
N LYS A 46 -19.42 -20.69 99.67
CA LYS A 46 -18.28 -21.51 99.22
C LYS A 46 -18.71 -22.57 98.21
N GLN A 47 -19.83 -23.24 98.45
CA GLN A 47 -20.38 -24.23 97.52
C GLN A 47 -20.73 -23.58 96.18
N LEU A 48 -21.46 -22.46 96.19
CA LEU A 48 -21.79 -21.72 94.98
C LEU A 48 -20.53 -21.27 94.22
N SER A 49 -19.51 -20.80 94.95
CA SER A 49 -18.23 -20.42 94.36
C SER A 49 -17.52 -21.62 93.70
N ARG A 50 -17.50 -22.79 94.34
CA ARG A 50 -16.94 -24.02 93.76
C ARG A 50 -17.69 -24.45 92.50
N GLU A 51 -19.02 -24.39 92.52
CA GLU A 51 -19.85 -24.73 91.35
C GLU A 51 -19.61 -23.77 90.19
N LEU A 52 -19.49 -22.47 90.48
CA LEU A 52 -19.22 -21.45 89.48
C LEU A 52 -17.84 -21.66 88.85
N ILE A 53 -16.80 -21.91 89.66
CA ILE A 53 -15.45 -22.23 89.16
C ILE A 53 -15.47 -23.48 88.26
N SER A 54 -16.19 -24.53 88.66
CA SER A 54 -16.33 -25.76 87.88
C SER A 54 -17.03 -25.51 86.53
N LYS A 55 -18.15 -24.78 86.54
CA LYS A 55 -18.89 -24.42 85.32
C LYS A 55 -18.05 -23.54 84.39
N GLU A 56 -17.33 -22.55 84.94
CA GLU A 56 -16.41 -21.72 84.16
C GLU A 56 -15.29 -22.54 83.52
N ALA A 57 -14.71 -23.50 84.24
CA ALA A 57 -13.68 -24.38 83.68
C ALA A 57 -14.23 -25.21 82.51
N ALA A 58 -15.41 -25.82 82.67
CA ALA A 58 -16.06 -26.59 81.61
C ALA A 58 -16.43 -25.70 80.39
N GLN A 59 -16.90 -24.47 80.63
CA GLN A 59 -17.19 -23.52 79.55
C GLN A 59 -15.93 -23.11 78.80
N ARG A 60 -14.84 -22.78 79.51
CA ARG A 60 -13.55 -22.42 78.88
C ARG A 60 -13.06 -23.56 78.00
N GLU A 61 -13.15 -24.80 78.45
CA GLU A 61 -12.76 -25.97 77.65
C GLU A 61 -13.66 -26.14 76.41
N ALA A 62 -14.98 -25.98 76.56
CA ALA A 62 -15.92 -26.05 75.44
C ALA A 62 -15.64 -24.95 74.39
N PHE A 63 -15.38 -23.71 74.83
CA PHE A 63 -15.00 -22.62 73.94
C PHE A 63 -13.66 -22.87 73.25
N ALA A 64 -12.67 -23.39 73.97
CA ALA A 64 -11.38 -23.74 73.39
C ALA A 64 -11.52 -24.79 72.27
N LYS A 65 -12.35 -25.82 72.48
CA LYS A 65 -12.66 -26.83 71.47
C LYS A 65 -13.36 -26.22 70.26
N LEU A 66 -14.43 -25.45 70.47
CA LEU A 66 -15.16 -24.79 69.38
C LEU A 66 -14.26 -23.85 68.57
N PHE A 67 -13.42 -23.07 69.24
CA PHE A 67 -12.48 -22.17 68.59
C PHE A 67 -11.46 -22.95 67.75
N SER A 68 -10.91 -24.05 68.27
CA SER A 68 -9.98 -24.90 67.51
C SER A 68 -10.62 -25.52 66.28
N GLU A 69 -11.89 -25.94 66.35
CA GLU A 69 -12.63 -26.44 65.19
C GLU A 69 -12.88 -25.34 64.16
N GLN A 70 -13.29 -24.16 64.61
CA GLN A 70 -13.51 -23.01 63.73
C GLN A 70 -12.22 -22.63 63.01
N ASP A 71 -11.09 -22.57 63.71
CA ASP A 71 -9.79 -22.28 63.12
C ASP A 71 -9.38 -23.36 62.10
N SER A 72 -9.58 -24.64 62.42
CA SER A 72 -9.31 -25.74 61.47
C SER A 72 -10.13 -25.63 60.18
N LYS A 73 -11.41 -25.25 60.28
CA LYS A 73 -12.30 -25.03 59.13
C LYS A 73 -11.87 -23.82 58.32
N ALA A 74 -11.52 -22.72 58.99
CA ALA A 74 -11.02 -21.51 58.34
C ALA A 74 -9.71 -21.77 57.60
N GLN A 75 -8.78 -22.51 58.20
CA GLN A 75 -7.53 -22.93 57.58
C GLN A 75 -7.76 -23.86 56.37
N ARG A 76 -8.75 -24.76 56.44
CA ARG A 76 -9.12 -25.60 55.31
C ARG A 76 -9.60 -24.75 54.13
N LEU A 77 -10.55 -23.84 54.37
CA LEU A 77 -11.08 -22.95 53.34
C LEU A 77 -9.98 -22.08 52.71
N ARG A 78 -9.08 -21.51 53.53
CA ARG A 78 -7.94 -20.73 53.00
C ARG A 78 -7.04 -21.55 52.08
N ARG A 79 -6.79 -22.83 52.42
CA ARG A 79 -6.00 -23.73 51.58
C ARG A 79 -6.73 -24.05 50.28
N GLU A 80 -8.02 -24.38 50.34
CA GLU A 80 -8.85 -24.67 49.17
C GLU A 80 -8.92 -23.45 48.23
N ILE A 81 -9.17 -22.26 48.76
CA ILE A 81 -9.15 -21.00 47.99
C ILE A 81 -7.78 -20.80 47.34
N GLY A 82 -6.69 -20.97 48.09
CA GLY A 82 -5.34 -20.80 47.54
C GLY A 82 -4.97 -21.84 46.46
N LEU A 83 -5.57 -23.04 46.47
CA LEU A 83 -5.42 -24.02 45.38
C LEU A 83 -6.19 -23.57 44.13
N ILE A 84 -7.44 -23.14 44.32
CA ILE A 84 -8.28 -22.63 43.22
C ILE A 84 -7.63 -21.41 42.57
N GLU A 85 -7.10 -20.46 43.35
CA GLU A 85 -6.40 -19.28 42.83
C GLU A 85 -5.18 -19.66 41.98
N LYS A 86 -4.41 -20.68 42.41
CA LYS A 86 -3.27 -21.18 41.63
C LYS A 86 -3.72 -21.82 40.33
N GLU A 87 -4.75 -22.66 40.35
CA GLU A 87 -5.29 -23.29 39.14
C GLU A 87 -5.85 -22.24 38.17
N LEU A 88 -6.59 -21.25 38.66
CA LEU A 88 -7.07 -20.14 37.85
C LEU A 88 -5.93 -19.32 37.25
N CYS A 89 -4.85 -19.08 38.00
CA CYS A 89 -3.65 -18.42 37.47
C CYS A 89 -3.03 -19.24 36.34
N LEU A 90 -2.86 -20.56 36.51
CA LEU A 90 -2.32 -21.45 35.49
C LEU A 90 -3.20 -21.47 34.23
N LEU A 91 -4.52 -21.56 34.39
CA LEU A 91 -5.47 -21.52 33.27
C LEU A 91 -5.40 -20.17 32.54
N THR A 92 -5.36 -19.06 33.27
CA THR A 92 -5.26 -17.72 32.68
C THR A 92 -3.97 -17.57 31.86
N VAL A 93 -2.85 -18.06 32.38
CA VAL A 93 -1.57 -18.06 31.65
C VAL A 93 -1.65 -18.95 30.40
N ALA A 94 -2.22 -20.15 30.51
CA ALA A 94 -2.39 -21.04 29.37
C ALA A 94 -3.30 -20.44 28.29
N GLU A 95 -4.41 -19.80 28.67
CA GLU A 95 -5.29 -19.08 27.75
C GLU A 95 -4.58 -17.92 27.07
N GLN A 96 -3.81 -17.13 27.82
CA GLN A 96 -3.06 -16.00 27.27
C GLN A 96 -1.98 -16.49 26.29
N ASN A 97 -1.25 -17.54 26.63
CA ASN A 97 -0.25 -18.15 25.75
C ASN A 97 -0.90 -18.68 24.48
N GLY A 98 -2.02 -19.41 24.59
CA GLY A 98 -2.75 -19.90 23.42
C GLY A 98 -3.30 -18.78 22.54
N ARG A 99 -3.74 -17.64 23.11
CA ARG A 99 -4.12 -16.45 22.35
C ARG A 99 -2.92 -15.83 21.63
N ASN A 100 -1.80 -15.68 22.31
CA ASN A 100 -0.56 -15.13 21.73
C ASN A 100 -0.04 -16.01 20.59
N GLU A 101 0.03 -17.32 20.78
CA GLU A 101 0.48 -18.25 19.72
C GLU A 101 -0.44 -18.19 18.49
N ARG A 102 -1.77 -18.13 18.70
CA ARG A 102 -2.73 -17.97 17.60
C ARG A 102 -2.53 -16.66 16.86
N THR A 103 -2.35 -15.55 17.56
CA THR A 103 -2.14 -14.24 16.92
C THR A 103 -0.81 -14.20 16.18
N GLU A 104 0.27 -14.74 16.76
CA GLU A 104 1.58 -14.86 16.11
C GLU A 104 1.53 -15.73 14.86
N ASN A 105 0.87 -16.89 14.92
CA ASN A 105 0.69 -17.77 13.76
C ASN A 105 -0.09 -17.08 12.64
N ASN A 106 -1.20 -16.41 12.99
CA ASN A 106 -1.98 -15.65 12.03
C ASN A 106 -1.16 -14.51 11.41
N GLN A 107 -0.38 -13.78 12.21
CA GLN A 107 0.50 -12.73 11.70
C GLN A 107 1.60 -13.28 10.78
N ARG A 108 2.20 -14.42 11.10
CA ARG A 108 3.19 -15.09 10.25
C ARG A 108 2.58 -15.47 8.89
N MET A 109 1.44 -16.16 8.91
CA MET A 109 0.74 -16.56 7.69
C MET A 109 0.34 -15.35 6.83
N LEU A 110 -0.19 -14.28 7.44
CA LEU A 110 -0.52 -13.05 6.71
C LEU A 110 0.71 -12.36 6.12
N LYS A 111 1.85 -12.36 6.82
CA LYS A 111 3.11 -11.80 6.31
C LYS A 111 3.63 -12.60 5.11
N GLU A 112 3.56 -13.93 5.18
CA GLU A 112 3.92 -14.82 4.07
C GLU A 112 3.03 -14.57 2.85
N ARG A 113 1.70 -14.56 3.04
CA ARG A 113 0.76 -14.24 1.95
C ARG A 113 0.99 -12.86 1.35
N ARG A 114 1.26 -11.86 2.19
CA ARG A 114 1.59 -10.51 1.71
C ARG A 114 2.88 -10.53 0.88
N LYS A 115 3.90 -11.30 1.29
CA LYS A 115 5.15 -11.45 0.54
C LYS A 115 4.92 -12.13 -0.80
N GLU A 116 4.19 -13.25 -0.84
CA GLU A 116 3.83 -13.95 -2.09
C GLU A 116 3.10 -13.03 -3.08
N LEU A 117 2.11 -12.27 -2.59
CA LEU A 117 1.37 -11.34 -3.44
C LEU A 117 2.22 -10.17 -3.93
N LEU A 118 3.13 -9.66 -3.10
CA LEU A 118 4.08 -8.61 -3.51
C LEU A 118 5.06 -9.13 -4.56
N GLU A 119 5.56 -10.35 -4.43
CA GLU A 119 6.44 -10.97 -5.42
C GLU A 119 5.72 -11.14 -6.76
N LEU A 120 4.48 -11.63 -6.74
CA LEU A 120 3.64 -11.73 -7.95
C LEU A 120 3.40 -10.35 -8.57
N LEU A 121 3.10 -9.33 -7.77
CA LEU A 121 2.89 -7.97 -8.26
C LEU A 121 4.15 -7.41 -8.93
N ILE A 122 5.33 -7.64 -8.34
CA ILE A 122 6.61 -7.24 -8.91
C ILE A 122 6.84 -7.96 -10.25
N GLN A 123 6.56 -9.26 -10.33
CA GLN A 123 6.66 -10.01 -11.58
C GLN A 123 5.73 -9.44 -12.66
N LEU A 124 4.46 -9.22 -12.34
CA LEU A 124 3.49 -8.66 -13.29
C LEU A 124 3.87 -7.26 -13.76
N SER A 125 4.40 -6.41 -12.86
CA SER A 125 4.90 -5.08 -13.23
C SER A 125 6.06 -5.17 -14.22
N ARG A 126 7.01 -6.09 -13.99
CA ARG A 126 8.13 -6.32 -14.91
C ARG A 126 7.67 -6.84 -16.27
N ASP A 127 6.71 -7.78 -16.28
CA ASP A 127 6.15 -8.31 -17.52
C ASP A 127 5.40 -7.23 -18.31
N GLN A 128 4.69 -6.35 -17.61
CA GLN A 128 4.03 -5.19 -18.21
C GLN A 128 5.04 -4.23 -18.85
N GLU A 129 6.08 -3.85 -18.13
CA GLU A 129 7.16 -2.98 -18.64
C GLU A 129 7.86 -3.62 -19.85
N LYS A 130 8.17 -4.91 -19.77
CA LYS A 130 8.76 -5.67 -20.87
C LYS A 130 7.86 -5.63 -22.10
N ARG A 131 6.57 -5.94 -21.95
CA ARG A 131 5.61 -5.90 -23.07
C ARG A 131 5.47 -4.49 -23.66
N GLN A 132 5.48 -3.45 -22.83
CA GLN A 132 5.46 -2.06 -23.31
C GLN A 132 6.69 -1.74 -24.15
N SER A 133 7.89 -2.11 -23.68
CA SER A 133 9.13 -1.91 -24.46
C SER A 133 9.16 -2.70 -25.77
N GLU A 134 8.71 -3.95 -25.79
CA GLU A 134 8.59 -4.76 -27.00
C GLU A 134 7.62 -4.13 -28.01
N LEU A 135 6.49 -3.59 -27.55
CA LEU A 135 5.53 -2.89 -28.42
C LEU A 135 6.11 -1.59 -28.97
N GLN A 136 6.83 -0.82 -28.16
CA GLN A 136 7.53 0.39 -28.61
C GLN A 136 8.59 0.07 -29.67
N GLN A 137 9.39 -0.98 -29.47
CA GLN A 137 10.38 -1.43 -30.45
C GLN A 137 9.71 -1.84 -31.77
N ARG A 138 8.62 -2.62 -31.71
CA ARG A 138 7.87 -3.00 -32.93
C ARG A 138 7.29 -1.80 -33.66
N LEU A 139 6.82 -0.77 -32.96
CA LEU A 139 6.33 0.46 -33.60
C LEU A 139 7.46 1.16 -34.35
N VAL A 140 8.65 1.28 -33.74
CA VAL A 140 9.83 1.86 -34.39
C VAL A 140 10.23 1.05 -35.63
N GLU A 141 10.31 -0.28 -35.52
CA GLU A 141 10.63 -1.16 -36.66
C GLU A 141 9.60 -1.02 -37.79
N MET A 142 8.31 -0.92 -37.49
CA MET A 142 7.26 -0.71 -38.49
C MET A 142 7.38 0.66 -39.17
N GLU A 143 7.75 1.71 -38.43
CA GLU A 143 7.97 3.03 -39.01
C GLU A 143 9.20 3.06 -39.92
N GLU A 144 10.28 2.37 -39.55
CA GLU A 144 11.48 2.23 -40.39
C GLU A 144 11.18 1.46 -41.67
N ARG A 145 10.49 0.33 -41.58
CA ARG A 145 10.04 -0.44 -42.75
C ARG A 145 9.13 0.39 -43.64
N LYS A 146 8.17 1.12 -43.07
CA LYS A 146 7.28 2.01 -43.83
C LYS A 146 8.07 3.09 -44.58
N LYS A 147 9.13 3.66 -43.99
CA LYS A 147 9.99 4.65 -44.67
C LYS A 147 10.74 4.03 -45.85
N GLN A 148 11.25 2.80 -45.70
CA GLN A 148 11.89 2.06 -46.78
C GLN A 148 10.88 1.74 -47.90
N ASP A 149 9.74 1.16 -47.54
CA ASP A 149 8.66 0.81 -48.47
C ASP A 149 8.10 2.03 -49.22
N GLN A 150 8.10 3.22 -48.60
CA GLN A 150 7.68 4.47 -49.24
C GLN A 150 8.62 4.88 -50.38
N LEU A 151 9.94 4.70 -50.23
CA LEU A 151 10.90 4.98 -51.30
C LEU A 151 10.71 4.01 -52.46
N ASP A 152 10.58 2.72 -52.15
CA ASP A 152 10.33 1.67 -53.14
C ASP A 152 9.00 1.89 -53.87
N TYR A 153 7.96 2.32 -53.15
CA TYR A 153 6.68 2.67 -53.74
C TYR A 153 6.83 3.78 -54.79
N TRP A 154 7.51 4.90 -54.46
CA TRP A 154 7.70 5.99 -55.41
C TRP A 154 8.54 5.58 -56.62
N LEU A 155 9.58 4.76 -56.42
CA LEU A 155 10.39 4.22 -57.51
C LEU A 155 9.56 3.33 -58.44
N ILE A 156 8.74 2.43 -57.89
CA ILE A 156 7.85 1.57 -58.68
C ILE A 156 6.79 2.40 -59.42
N GLN A 157 6.22 3.42 -58.78
CA GLN A 157 5.28 4.32 -59.45
C GLN A 157 5.95 5.11 -60.58
N TYR A 158 7.16 5.62 -60.35
CA TYR A 158 7.92 6.32 -61.39
C TYR A 158 8.25 5.39 -62.56
N GLN A 159 8.70 4.17 -62.27
CA GLN A 159 8.96 3.16 -63.30
C GLN A 159 7.69 2.82 -64.09
N ARG A 160 6.54 2.65 -63.44
CA ARG A 160 5.26 2.45 -64.14
C ARG A 160 4.89 3.62 -65.04
N VAL A 161 5.18 4.85 -64.65
CA VAL A 161 4.95 6.03 -65.50
C VAL A 161 5.88 6.03 -66.71
N LEU A 162 7.14 5.65 -66.54
CA LEU A 162 8.09 5.48 -67.64
C LEU A 162 7.68 4.34 -68.59
N ASP A 163 7.27 3.19 -68.04
CA ASP A 163 6.89 2.02 -68.82
C ASP A 163 5.58 2.24 -69.59
N ASN A 164 4.65 3.03 -69.03
CA ASN A 164 3.41 3.44 -69.68
C ASN A 164 3.55 4.75 -70.46
N LYS A 165 4.79 5.19 -70.76
CA LYS A 165 5.02 6.37 -71.60
C LYS A 165 4.32 6.13 -72.95
N PRO A 166 3.34 6.98 -73.32
CA PRO A 166 2.62 6.79 -74.56
C PRO A 166 3.60 6.86 -75.74
N PRO A 167 3.42 6.02 -76.78
CA PRO A 167 4.30 5.99 -77.96
C PRO A 167 4.32 7.33 -78.70
N GLU A 168 3.34 8.20 -78.46
CA GLU A 168 3.30 9.56 -78.99
C GLU A 168 4.42 10.46 -78.47
N LEU A 169 4.98 10.13 -77.30
CA LEU A 169 6.11 10.81 -76.67
C LEU A 169 7.45 10.07 -76.89
N ALA A 170 7.45 8.97 -77.66
CA ALA A 170 8.68 8.35 -78.12
C ALA A 170 9.43 9.35 -78.99
N THR A 171 10.69 9.60 -78.66
CA THR A 171 11.59 10.57 -79.30
C THR A 171 12.02 10.09 -80.70
N GLU A 172 11.07 9.81 -81.58
CA GLU A 172 11.34 9.63 -83.01
C GLU A 172 11.22 11.01 -83.66
N VAL A 173 12.35 11.71 -83.70
CA VAL A 173 12.49 12.97 -84.44
C VAL A 173 13.02 12.63 -85.83
N ASP A 174 12.52 13.32 -86.85
CA ASP A 174 13.01 13.23 -88.22
C ASP A 174 14.53 13.47 -88.25
N GLU A 175 15.29 12.56 -88.87
CA GLU A 175 16.77 12.52 -88.85
C GLU A 175 17.38 13.84 -89.38
N GLU A 176 16.70 14.47 -90.34
CA GLU A 176 17.10 15.75 -90.91
C GLU A 176 16.92 16.92 -89.93
N VAL A 177 15.86 16.89 -89.12
CA VAL A 177 15.61 17.89 -88.07
C VAL A 177 16.59 17.71 -86.92
N PHE A 178 16.91 16.47 -86.56
CA PHE A 178 17.94 16.14 -85.57
C PHE A 178 19.33 16.63 -86.00
N HIS A 179 19.71 16.38 -87.26
CA HIS A 179 20.97 16.87 -87.81
C HIS A 179 21.03 18.40 -87.86
N LEU A 180 19.93 19.07 -88.22
CA LEU A 180 19.86 20.52 -88.24
C LEU A 180 20.03 21.12 -86.84
N LEU A 181 19.31 20.60 -85.84
CA LEU A 181 19.42 21.02 -84.44
C LEU A 181 20.82 20.78 -83.85
N LYS A 182 21.51 19.72 -84.31
CA LYS A 182 22.90 19.44 -83.93
C LYS A 182 23.89 20.43 -84.55
N VAL A 183 23.69 20.83 -85.80
CA VAL A 183 24.54 21.81 -86.49
C VAL A 183 24.34 23.22 -85.92
N THR A 184 23.17 23.52 -85.39
CA THR A 184 22.82 24.81 -84.77
C THR A 184 22.97 24.85 -83.25
N ASP A 185 23.48 23.77 -82.63
CA ASP A 185 23.70 23.61 -81.18
C ASP A 185 22.45 23.90 -80.32
N ALA A 186 21.28 23.47 -80.81
CA ALA A 186 19.98 23.70 -80.19
C ALA A 186 19.30 22.38 -79.76
N LEU A 187 20.09 21.40 -79.33
CA LEU A 187 19.62 20.05 -78.97
C LEU A 187 18.72 20.03 -77.71
N ASP A 188 18.80 21.04 -76.84
CA ASP A 188 17.97 21.14 -75.63
C ASP A 188 16.46 21.26 -75.94
N TYR A 189 16.13 21.70 -77.16
CA TYR A 189 14.75 21.87 -77.63
C TYR A 189 14.21 20.62 -78.33
N LEU A 190 15.04 19.59 -78.52
CA LEU A 190 14.68 18.35 -79.21
C LEU A 190 13.39 17.69 -78.66
N PRO A 191 13.12 17.66 -77.34
CA PRO A 191 11.87 17.11 -76.82
C PRO A 191 10.63 17.90 -77.24
N ASN A 192 10.74 19.22 -77.43
CA ASN A 192 9.64 20.07 -77.88
C ASN A 192 9.34 19.84 -79.36
N PHE A 193 10.38 19.70 -80.19
CA PHE A 193 10.22 19.31 -81.60
C PHE A 193 9.65 17.90 -81.75
N ALA A 194 10.05 16.96 -80.88
CA ALA A 194 9.48 15.62 -80.81
C ALA A 194 7.98 15.65 -80.43
N TYR A 195 7.61 16.47 -79.44
CA TYR A 195 6.21 16.63 -79.01
C TYR A 195 5.32 17.22 -80.10
N HIS A 196 5.81 18.23 -80.82
CA HIS A 196 5.06 18.88 -81.90
C HIS A 196 5.15 18.17 -83.26
N ARG A 197 5.89 17.04 -83.35
CA ARG A 197 6.07 16.21 -84.56
C ARG A 197 6.44 17.01 -85.81
N VAL A 198 7.34 17.98 -85.65
CA VAL A 198 7.74 18.85 -86.75
C VAL A 198 8.63 18.07 -87.73
N THR A 199 8.19 17.96 -88.98
CA THR A 199 8.94 17.30 -90.07
C THR A 199 9.79 18.32 -90.84
N ALA A 200 10.86 17.89 -91.50
CA ALA A 200 11.76 18.80 -92.24
C ALA A 200 11.03 19.64 -93.32
N SER A 201 9.98 19.06 -93.92
CA SER A 201 9.09 19.73 -94.88
C SER A 201 8.18 20.79 -94.26
N GLN A 202 7.85 20.68 -92.98
CA GLN A 202 7.07 21.71 -92.26
C GLN A 202 7.99 22.86 -91.85
N LEU A 203 9.25 22.57 -91.53
CA LEU A 203 10.25 23.58 -91.17
C LEU A 203 10.46 24.66 -92.24
N SER A 204 10.28 24.32 -93.53
CA SER A 204 10.43 25.29 -94.62
C SER A 204 9.29 26.31 -94.74
N TYR A 205 8.13 26.05 -94.14
CA TYR A 205 6.96 26.92 -94.23
C TYR A 205 6.58 27.60 -92.91
N LEU A 206 7.24 27.22 -91.80
CA LEU A 206 6.98 27.80 -90.47
C LEU A 206 7.51 29.24 -90.38
N THR A 207 6.68 30.14 -89.87
CA THR A 207 7.06 31.53 -89.61
C THR A 207 7.69 31.67 -88.22
N ASP A 208 8.37 32.79 -87.97
CA ASP A 208 9.07 33.05 -86.71
C ASP A 208 8.14 33.04 -85.47
N GLU A 209 6.84 33.30 -85.68
CA GLU A 209 5.81 33.20 -84.65
C GLU A 209 5.42 31.75 -84.34
N ASP A 210 5.47 30.86 -85.33
CA ASP A 210 5.15 29.44 -85.15
C ASP A 210 6.30 28.71 -84.43
N LEU A 211 7.55 29.06 -84.75
CA LEU A 211 8.74 28.56 -84.05
C LEU A 211 8.77 28.96 -82.57
N LYS A 212 8.34 30.19 -82.23
CA LYS A 212 8.19 30.62 -80.82
C LYS A 212 7.15 29.80 -80.07
N ARG A 213 6.04 29.45 -80.74
CA ARG A 213 4.97 28.61 -80.14
C ARG A 213 5.43 27.17 -79.90
N VAL A 214 6.23 26.62 -80.81
CA VAL A 214 6.75 25.25 -80.72
C VAL A 214 7.90 25.14 -79.70
N CYS A 215 8.80 26.12 -79.64
CA CYS A 215 9.94 26.07 -78.73
C CYS A 215 9.62 26.53 -77.29
N GLY A 216 8.47 27.18 -77.07
CA GLY A 216 7.96 27.54 -75.73
C GLY A 216 8.81 28.55 -74.95
N LEU A 217 9.86 29.12 -75.55
CA LEU A 217 10.82 30.01 -74.89
C LEU A 217 10.99 31.32 -75.68
N LEU A 218 10.67 32.43 -75.02
CA LEU A 218 10.63 33.81 -75.55
C LEU A 218 12.00 34.45 -75.85
N PHE A 219 13.13 33.75 -75.73
CA PHE A 219 14.45 34.41 -75.66
C PHE A 219 15.55 33.93 -76.63
N HIS A 220 15.37 32.87 -77.43
CA HIS A 220 16.45 32.36 -78.32
C HIS A 220 16.14 32.31 -79.83
N CYS A 221 14.95 32.76 -80.27
CA CYS A 221 14.53 32.62 -81.68
C CYS A 221 15.38 33.46 -82.65
N SER A 222 15.98 34.56 -82.17
CA SER A 222 16.86 35.42 -82.98
C SER A 222 18.13 34.70 -83.45
N PHE A 223 18.62 33.72 -82.69
CA PHE A 223 19.91 33.05 -82.93
C PHE A 223 19.85 32.03 -84.07
N LEU A 224 18.72 31.32 -84.22
CA LEU A 224 18.50 30.33 -85.28
C LEU A 224 18.42 30.95 -86.69
N ARG A 225 18.14 32.25 -86.80
CA ARG A 225 18.18 32.99 -88.09
C ARG A 225 19.53 33.63 -88.41
N SER A 226 20.38 33.88 -87.41
CA SER A 226 21.69 34.52 -87.62
C SER A 226 22.70 33.58 -88.28
N HIS A 227 22.58 32.28 -88.07
CA HIS A 227 23.29 31.27 -88.85
C HIS A 227 22.50 30.98 -90.14
N SER A 228 22.95 31.61 -91.23
CA SER A 228 22.45 31.55 -92.61
C SER A 228 22.18 30.13 -93.15
N CYS A 229 21.09 29.46 -92.73
CA CYS A 229 20.76 28.10 -93.20
C CYS A 229 19.32 27.92 -93.69
N ILE A 230 18.36 28.76 -93.31
CA ILE A 230 16.97 28.63 -93.81
C ILE A 230 16.80 29.27 -95.20
N CYS A 231 17.70 30.17 -95.63
CA CYS A 231 17.69 30.80 -96.96
C CYS A 231 18.16 29.85 -98.09
N HIS A 232 18.82 28.74 -97.77
CA HIS A 232 19.45 27.86 -98.77
C HIS A 232 18.57 26.72 -99.30
N LEU A 233 17.33 26.57 -98.81
CA LEU A 233 16.41 25.50 -99.24
C LEU A 233 15.39 25.91 -100.31
N THR A 234 15.29 27.19 -100.69
CA THR A 234 14.31 27.65 -101.71
C THR A 234 14.90 27.96 -103.09
N ASP A 235 16.22 27.82 -103.32
CA ASP A 235 16.82 28.17 -104.63
C ASP A 235 17.72 27.06 -105.19
N ARG A 236 17.20 26.31 -106.18
CA ARG A 236 18.00 25.39 -106.99
C ARG A 236 18.79 26.20 -108.03
N ARG A 237 20.07 26.50 -107.75
CA ARG A 237 21.22 26.48 -108.70
C ARG A 237 22.53 26.86 -107.99
N ILE A 238 23.51 25.95 -108.08
CA ILE A 238 24.94 26.02 -107.65
C ILE A 238 25.64 27.26 -108.27
N PRO A 239 26.59 27.99 -107.60
CA PRO A 239 27.94 27.48 -107.31
C PRO A 239 28.72 27.93 -106.06
N ARG A 240 29.74 27.10 -105.79
CA ARG A 240 30.90 27.20 -104.89
C ARG A 240 31.53 28.60 -104.75
N ALA A 241 31.85 28.98 -103.50
CA ALA A 241 33.11 29.62 -103.04
C ALA A 241 32.93 30.01 -101.56
N ARG A 242 33.77 29.53 -100.62
CA ARG A 242 34.96 30.24 -100.08
C ARG A 242 34.54 31.62 -99.52
N LEU A 243 34.75 32.00 -98.26
CA LEU A 243 35.83 31.83 -97.29
C LEU A 243 35.27 32.42 -95.97
N ALA A 244 35.41 31.75 -94.84
CA ALA A 244 36.50 31.94 -93.88
C ALA A 244 36.24 33.03 -92.85
N CYS A 245 36.85 32.77 -91.69
CA CYS A 245 37.21 33.69 -90.63
C CYS A 245 36.05 34.16 -89.74
N ASP A 246 36.23 34.24 -88.42
CA ASP A 246 37.23 33.74 -87.49
C ASP A 246 36.74 34.26 -86.14
N PHE A 247 37.00 33.48 -85.10
CA PHE A 247 37.41 33.94 -83.78
C PHE A 247 36.51 34.86 -82.93
N PHE A 248 36.27 34.31 -81.72
CA PHE A 248 36.43 34.95 -80.40
C PHE A 248 35.31 35.92 -79.96
N VAL A 249 34.87 35.98 -78.70
CA VAL A 249 35.23 35.28 -77.46
C VAL A 249 34.18 35.64 -76.39
N LEU A 250 34.12 34.83 -75.32
CA LEU A 250 33.54 35.04 -73.97
C LEU A 250 32.70 36.32 -73.71
N LEU A 251 31.58 36.16 -72.98
CA LEU A 251 31.59 36.35 -71.52
C LEU A 251 30.25 35.97 -70.87
N ILE A 252 30.40 35.23 -69.75
CA ILE A 252 29.45 34.85 -68.68
C ILE A 252 28.67 33.56 -68.94
#